data_AF-A0A7C1U5K2-F1
#
_entry.id   AF-A0A7C1U5K2-F1
#
_cell.length_a   1.000
_cell.length_b   1.000
_cell.length_c   1.000
_cell.angle_alpha   90.00
_cell.angle_beta   90.00
_cell.angle_gamma   90.00
#
_symmetry.space_group_name_H-M   'P 1'
#
loop_
_entity.id
_entity.type
_entity.pdbx_description
1 polymer ?
#
loop_
_entity_poly.entity_id
_entity_poly.type
_entity_poly.pdbx_seq_one_letter_code
_entity_poly.pdbx_strand_id
1 'polypeptide(L)'
;MGIFERYLSLWVGLCIIVGVFSGNLWPELFQVIAGIEYAHVNLVVAVLIWVMIYPMMVQIDFSALKDVGKRPRGLALTLVINWLIKPFTMAALGWLFFKVFFADFVDPQSANEYIAGMILLGVAPCTAMVFVWSQLVKGDPNYTLVQVSVNDIIMVFAFAPITAFLLGI
;
A
#
# COMPACT_ATOMS: atom_id res chain seq x y z
N MET A 1 -11.89 19.96 -9.93
CA MET A 1 -12.05 18.98 -8.84
C MET A 1 -13.53 18.83 -8.57
N GLY A 2 -14.09 17.66 -8.86
CA GLY A 2 -15.49 17.34 -8.55
C GLY A 2 -15.74 17.24 -7.04
N ILE A 3 -17.00 17.14 -6.63
CA ILE A 3 -17.39 16.99 -5.21
C ILE A 3 -16.77 15.73 -4.60
N PHE A 4 -16.70 14.64 -5.37
CA PHE A 4 -16.10 13.37 -4.92
C PHE A 4 -14.60 13.50 -4.63
N GLU A 5 -13.82 14.02 -5.59
CA GLU A 5 -12.37 14.21 -5.46
C GLU A 5 -12.02 15.14 -4.29
N ARG A 6 -12.81 16.20 -4.08
CA ARG A 6 -12.59 17.18 -3.02
C ARG A 6 -12.80 16.59 -1.62
N TYR A 7 -13.76 15.68 -1.47
CA TYR A 7 -14.11 15.06 -0.19
C TYR A 7 -13.63 13.61 -0.07
N LEU A 8 -12.68 13.19 -0.90
CA LEU A 8 -12.18 11.80 -0.96
C LEU A 8 -11.79 11.28 0.43
N SER A 9 -11.06 12.08 1.23
CA SER A 9 -10.67 11.70 2.58
C SER A 9 -11.86 11.46 3.52
N LEU A 10 -12.93 12.26 3.40
CA LEU A 10 -14.15 12.06 4.18
C LEU A 10 -14.89 10.79 3.76
N TRP A 11 -14.98 10.54 2.44
CA TRP A 11 -15.58 9.31 1.93
C TRP A 11 -14.83 8.06 2.40
N VAL A 12 -13.49 8.08 2.34
CA VAL A 12 -12.65 6.99 2.85
C VAL A 12 -12.89 6.79 4.35
N GLY A 13 -12.90 7.86 5.14
CA GLY A 13 -13.20 7.79 6.58
C GLY A 13 -14.58 7.21 6.88
N LEU A 14 -15.59 7.62 6.12
CA LEU A 14 -16.95 7.10 6.27
C LEU A 14 -17.04 5.61 5.91
N CYS A 15 -16.39 5.19 4.82
CA CYS A 15 -16.30 3.79 4.44
C CYS A 15 -15.61 2.93 5.51
N ILE A 16 -14.55 3.44 6.15
CA ILE A 16 -13.88 2.76 7.27
C ILE A 16 -14.84 2.60 8.45
N ILE A 17 -15.52 3.69 8.86
CA ILE A 17 -16.46 3.66 9.99
C ILE A 17 -17.60 2.67 9.73
N VAL A 18 -18.23 2.77 8.56
CA VAL A 18 -19.33 1.88 8.18
C VAL A 18 -18.85 0.43 8.08
N GLY A 19 -17.67 0.19 7.52
CA GLY A 19 -17.08 -1.14 7.42
C GLY A 19 -16.82 -1.77 8.79
N VAL A 20 -16.21 -1.03 9.72
CA VAL A 20 -15.93 -1.50 11.08
C VAL A 20 -17.23 -1.76 11.85
N PHE A 21 -18.21 -0.88 11.74
CA PHE A 21 -19.49 -1.03 12.44
C PHE A 21 -20.28 -2.23 11.89
N SER A 22 -20.32 -2.38 10.57
CA SER A 22 -20.99 -3.51 9.91
C SER A 22 -20.31 -4.84 10.23
N GLY A 23 -18.97 -4.86 10.29
CA GLY A 23 -18.20 -6.05 10.68
C GLY A 23 -18.45 -6.50 12.12
N ASN A 24 -18.73 -5.56 13.04
CA ASN A 24 -19.08 -5.87 14.43
C ASN A 24 -20.54 -6.30 14.60
N LEU A 25 -21.47 -5.72 13.84
CA LEU A 25 -22.91 -6.03 13.95
C LEU A 25 -23.29 -7.36 13.28
N TRP A 26 -22.64 -7.72 12.17
CA TRP A 26 -22.93 -8.93 11.41
C TRP A 26 -21.67 -9.78 11.14
N PRO A 27 -20.98 -10.26 12.18
CA PRO A 27 -19.73 -11.00 12.02
C PRO A 27 -19.91 -12.28 11.18
N GLU A 28 -21.05 -12.96 11.29
CA GLU A 28 -21.34 -14.17 10.51
C GLU A 28 -21.38 -13.90 9.00
N LEU A 29 -21.93 -12.76 8.57
CA LEU A 29 -22.00 -12.40 7.16
C LEU A 29 -20.60 -12.14 6.57
N PHE A 30 -19.74 -11.45 7.33
CA PHE A 30 -18.35 -11.21 6.94
C PHE A 30 -17.51 -12.48 6.99
N GLN A 31 -17.78 -13.41 7.91
CA GLN A 31 -17.13 -14.73 7.94
C GLN A 31 -17.51 -15.59 6.73
N VAL A 32 -18.78 -15.56 6.29
CA VAL A 32 -19.18 -16.25 5.05
C VAL A 32 -18.42 -15.69 3.85
N ILE A 33 -18.33 -14.36 3.74
CA ILE A 33 -17.56 -13.69 2.66
C ILE A 33 -16.07 -14.02 2.77
N ALA A 34 -15.51 -14.03 3.98
CA ALA A 34 -14.12 -14.39 4.25
C ALA A 34 -13.83 -15.84 3.85
N GLY A 35 -14.78 -16.75 4.10
CA GLY A 35 -14.73 -18.17 3.76
C GLY A 35 -14.87 -18.46 2.26
N ILE A 36 -15.22 -17.47 1.43
CA ILE A 36 -15.08 -17.56 -0.04
C ILE A 36 -13.60 -17.33 -0.39
N GLU A 37 -12.73 -18.21 0.10
CA GLU A 37 -11.32 -18.23 -0.19
C GLU A 37 -10.92 -19.51 -0.93
N TYR A 38 -9.92 -19.38 -1.80
CA TYR A 38 -9.27 -20.49 -2.44
C TYR A 38 -7.77 -20.33 -2.25
N ALA A 39 -7.11 -21.34 -1.66
CA ALA A 39 -5.68 -21.31 -1.33
C ALA A 39 -5.26 -20.06 -0.51
N HIS A 40 -6.03 -19.74 0.53
CA HIS A 40 -5.82 -18.56 1.41
C HIS A 40 -5.97 -17.19 0.70
N VAL A 41 -6.53 -17.16 -0.51
CA VAL A 41 -6.84 -15.93 -1.24
C VAL A 41 -8.35 -15.74 -1.30
N ASN A 42 -8.85 -14.68 -0.69
CA ASN A 42 -10.27 -14.33 -0.74
C ASN A 42 -10.69 -13.91 -2.16
N LEU A 43 -11.58 -14.68 -2.78
CA LEU A 43 -11.96 -14.48 -4.18
C LEU A 43 -12.73 -13.17 -4.38
N VAL A 44 -13.56 -12.77 -3.40
CA VAL A 44 -14.32 -11.52 -3.48
C VAL A 44 -13.38 -10.32 -3.47
N VAL A 45 -12.42 -10.31 -2.55
CA VAL A 45 -11.39 -9.26 -2.48
C VAL A 45 -10.52 -9.27 -3.74
N ALA A 46 -10.14 -10.46 -4.25
CA ALA A 46 -9.34 -10.58 -5.46
C ALA A 46 -10.05 -9.94 -6.67
N VAL A 47 -11.35 -10.20 -6.87
CA VAL A 47 -12.14 -9.59 -7.96
C VAL A 47 -12.21 -8.06 -7.80
N LEU A 48 -12.46 -7.56 -6.59
CA LEU A 48 -12.51 -6.11 -6.33
C LEU A 48 -11.17 -5.43 -6.63
N ILE A 49 -10.05 -6.04 -6.22
CA ILE A 49 -8.71 -5.56 -6.57
C ILE A 49 -8.51 -5.57 -8.09
N TRP A 50 -8.97 -6.61 -8.79
CA TRP A 50 -8.86 -6.71 -10.24
C TRP A 50 -9.63 -5.59 -10.97
N VAL A 51 -10.86 -5.32 -10.52
CA VAL A 51 -11.68 -4.19 -11.03
C VAL A 51 -10.99 -2.85 -10.81
N MET A 52 -10.23 -2.70 -9.71
CA MET A 52 -9.46 -1.48 -9.43
C MET A 52 -8.19 -1.36 -10.31
N ILE A 53 -7.51 -2.48 -10.59
CA ILE A 53 -6.27 -2.50 -11.39
C ILE A 53 -6.57 -2.27 -12.89
N TYR A 54 -7.66 -2.82 -13.41
CA TYR A 54 -7.98 -2.79 -14.83
C TYR A 54 -8.00 -1.37 -15.46
N PRO A 55 -8.66 -0.36 -14.88
CA PRO A 55 -8.66 1.00 -15.43
C PRO A 55 -7.26 1.60 -15.53
N MET A 56 -6.39 1.35 -14.55
CA MET A 56 -5.02 1.84 -14.58
C MET A 56 -4.21 1.14 -15.68
N MET A 57 -4.40 -0.18 -15.85
CA MET A 57 -3.71 -0.97 -16.87
C MET A 57 -4.04 -0.53 -18.30
N VAL A 58 -5.29 -0.10 -18.55
CA VAL A 58 -5.72 0.36 -19.88
C VAL A 58 -5.19 1.76 -20.21
N GLN A 59 -4.87 2.57 -19.20
CA GLN A 59 -4.32 3.92 -19.38
C GLN A 59 -2.81 3.94 -19.66
N ILE A 60 -2.17 2.77 -19.80
CA ILE A 60 -0.74 2.61 -20.00
C ILE A 60 -0.37 2.78 -21.47
N ASP A 61 0.44 3.80 -21.79
CA ASP A 61 1.09 3.95 -23.10
C ASP A 61 2.51 3.36 -23.06
N PHE A 62 2.69 2.18 -23.68
CA PHE A 62 3.98 1.49 -23.77
C PHE A 62 5.05 2.30 -24.53
N SER A 63 4.65 3.27 -25.35
CA SER A 63 5.56 4.13 -26.10
C SER A 63 6.33 5.08 -25.18
N ALA A 64 5.71 5.48 -24.07
CA ALA A 64 6.27 6.43 -23.13
C ALA A 64 7.34 5.83 -22.20
N LEU A 65 7.42 4.49 -22.12
CA LEU A 65 8.54 3.77 -21.48
C LEU A 65 9.89 4.02 -22.18
N LYS A 66 9.91 4.50 -23.43
CA LYS A 66 11.18 4.87 -24.09
C LYS A 66 11.79 6.15 -23.54
N ASP A 67 10.99 7.00 -22.90
CA ASP A 67 11.41 8.30 -22.39
C ASP A 67 11.79 8.30 -20.90
N VAL A 68 11.80 7.12 -20.26
CA VAL A 68 12.14 6.87 -18.83
C VAL A 68 13.42 7.59 -18.39
N GLY A 69 14.43 7.62 -19.26
CA GLY A 69 15.75 8.21 -18.96
C GLY A 69 15.78 9.74 -18.90
N LYS A 70 14.72 10.45 -19.33
CA LYS A 70 14.75 11.91 -19.45
C LYS A 70 14.74 12.66 -18.11
N ARG A 71 14.29 12.02 -17.01
CA ARG A 71 14.19 12.67 -15.68
C ARG A 71 14.65 11.75 -14.51
N PRO A 72 15.96 11.42 -14.43
CA PRO A 72 16.48 10.44 -13.49
C PRO A 72 16.50 10.92 -12.03
N ARG A 73 16.60 12.24 -11.79
CA ARG A 73 16.70 12.79 -10.42
C ARG A 73 15.46 12.52 -9.57
N GLY A 74 14.26 12.68 -10.14
CA GLY A 74 13.00 12.44 -9.42
C GLY A 74 12.79 10.95 -9.12
N LEU A 75 13.19 10.08 -10.05
CA LEU A 75 13.14 8.64 -9.87
C LEU A 75 14.11 8.19 -8.77
N ALA A 76 15.37 8.64 -8.83
CA ALA A 76 16.38 8.32 -7.82
C ALA A 76 15.95 8.76 -6.42
N LEU A 77 15.41 9.97 -6.26
CA LEU A 77 14.91 10.45 -4.98
C LEU A 77 13.77 9.55 -4.44
N THR A 78 12.82 9.20 -5.31
CA THR A 78 11.71 8.31 -4.94
C THR A 78 12.22 6.96 -4.50
N LEU A 79 13.18 6.38 -5.23
CA LEU A 79 13.75 5.08 -4.91
C LEU A 79 14.48 5.10 -3.56
N VAL A 80 15.30 6.12 -3.31
CA VAL A 80 15.98 6.29 -2.02
C VAL A 80 14.97 6.40 -0.88
N ILE A 81 13.93 7.23 -1.05
CA ILE A 81 12.91 7.39 -0.01
C ILE A 81 12.15 6.08 0.21
N ASN A 82 11.69 5.42 -0.85
CA ASN A 82 10.85 4.23 -0.74
C ASN A 82 11.60 3.00 -0.22
N TRP A 83 12.87 2.83 -0.60
CA TRP A 83 13.64 1.63 -0.28
C TRP A 83 14.59 1.80 0.90
N LEU A 84 15.06 3.02 1.16
CA LEU A 84 16.08 3.29 2.17
C LEU A 84 15.57 4.05 3.40
N ILE A 85 14.54 4.87 3.25
CA ILE A 85 14.01 5.68 4.36
C ILE A 85 12.73 5.06 4.90
N LYS A 86 11.72 4.89 4.06
CA LYS A 86 10.37 4.45 4.43
C LYS A 86 10.34 3.15 5.24
N PRO A 87 11.06 2.07 4.88
CA PRO A 87 10.97 0.80 5.62
C PRO A 87 11.55 0.93 7.04
N PHE A 88 12.66 1.65 7.17
CA PHE A 88 13.37 1.84 8.42
C PHE A 88 12.63 2.81 9.34
N THR A 89 12.06 3.88 8.80
CA THR A 89 11.23 4.80 9.60
C THR A 89 9.97 4.10 10.09
N MET A 90 9.33 3.26 9.27
CA MET A 90 8.17 2.47 9.68
C MET A 90 8.51 1.42 10.75
N ALA A 91 9.65 0.73 10.62
CA ALA A 91 10.14 -0.18 11.65
C ALA A 91 10.43 0.55 12.97
N ALA A 92 11.10 1.71 12.89
CA ALA A 92 11.44 2.52 14.07
C ALA A 92 10.19 3.07 14.76
N LEU A 93 9.22 3.59 13.99
CA LEU A 93 7.93 4.03 14.53
C LEU A 93 7.17 2.85 15.16
N GLY A 94 7.19 1.70 14.51
CA GLY A 94 6.51 0.53 15.02
C GLY A 94 7.09 0.06 16.36
N TRP A 95 8.41 -0.02 16.44
CA TRP A 95 9.10 -0.32 17.69
C TRP A 95 8.81 0.74 18.76
N LEU A 96 8.90 2.04 18.43
CA LEU A 96 8.69 3.13 19.37
C LEU A 96 7.28 3.10 19.97
N PHE A 97 6.25 2.91 19.15
CA PHE A 97 4.87 2.90 19.64
C PHE A 97 4.54 1.62 20.42
N PHE A 98 4.88 0.44 19.89
CA PHE A 98 4.43 -0.83 20.50
C PHE A 98 5.38 -1.39 21.58
N LYS A 99 6.65 -0.96 21.65
CA LYS A 99 7.60 -1.38 22.69
C LYS A 99 7.94 -0.30 23.72
N VAL A 100 7.66 0.98 23.45
CA VAL A 100 7.95 2.07 24.39
C VAL A 100 6.67 2.73 24.91
N PHE A 101 5.83 3.29 24.03
CA PHE A 101 4.65 4.05 24.47
C PHE A 101 3.46 3.18 24.92
N PHE A 102 3.19 2.09 24.20
CA PHE A 102 2.06 1.18 24.47
C PHE A 102 2.49 -0.14 25.10
N ALA A 103 3.71 -0.21 25.66
CA ALA A 103 4.26 -1.42 26.26
C ALA A 103 3.36 -2.00 27.36
N ASP A 104 2.71 -1.14 28.15
CA ASP A 104 1.81 -1.55 29.24
C ASP A 104 0.38 -1.86 28.77
N PHE A 105 0.01 -1.47 27.54
CA PHE A 105 -1.35 -1.59 27.00
C PHE A 105 -1.54 -2.75 26.01
N VAL A 106 -0.45 -3.30 25.47
CA VAL A 106 -0.50 -4.32 24.41
C VAL A 106 0.31 -5.54 24.82
N ASP A 107 -0.27 -6.73 24.65
CA ASP A 107 0.43 -7.99 24.89
C ASP A 107 1.71 -8.07 24.03
N PRO A 108 2.85 -8.54 24.58
CA PRO A 108 4.12 -8.59 23.85
C PRO A 108 4.07 -9.38 22.54
N GLN A 109 3.20 -10.39 22.43
CA GLN A 109 3.02 -11.18 21.22
C GLN A 109 2.28 -10.37 20.15
N SER A 110 1.14 -9.77 20.49
CA SER A 110 0.38 -8.91 19.57
C SER A 110 1.19 -7.68 19.14
N ALA A 111 2.00 -7.11 20.05
CA ALA A 111 2.91 -6.01 19.73
C ALA A 111 3.90 -6.39 18.62
N ASN A 112 4.46 -7.61 18.67
CA ASN A 112 5.37 -8.09 17.63
C ASN A 112 4.64 -8.29 16.29
N GLU A 113 3.41 -8.81 16.30
CA GLU A 113 2.58 -8.97 15.10
C GLU A 113 2.24 -7.62 14.45
N TYR A 114 1.90 -6.61 15.25
CA TYR A 114 1.65 -5.25 14.74
C TYR A 114 2.91 -4.61 14.16
N ILE A 115 4.07 -4.80 14.80
CA ILE A 115 5.36 -4.33 14.26
C ILE A 115 5.64 -5.00 12.93
N ALA A 116 5.44 -6.31 12.82
CA ALA A 116 5.63 -7.03 11.57
C ALA A 116 4.69 -6.51 10.47
N GLY A 117 3.42 -6.29 10.79
CA GLY A 117 2.44 -5.68 9.89
C GLY A 117 2.87 -4.29 9.39
N MET A 118 3.36 -3.43 10.27
CA MET A 118 3.86 -2.10 9.89
C MET A 118 5.11 -2.15 9.01
N ILE A 119 6.02 -3.09 9.27
CA ILE A 119 7.19 -3.31 8.41
C ILE A 119 6.75 -3.74 7.02
N LEU A 120 5.84 -4.73 6.92
CA LEU A 120 5.31 -5.20 5.64
C LEU A 120 4.63 -4.07 4.85
N LEU A 121 3.82 -3.24 5.51
CA LEU A 121 3.20 -2.05 4.91
C LEU A 121 4.22 -0.95 4.56
N GLY A 122 5.31 -0.85 5.33
CA GLY A 122 6.41 0.08 5.12
C GLY A 122 7.23 -0.27 3.87
N VAL A 123 7.54 -1.54 3.67
CA VAL A 123 8.31 -2.03 2.51
C VAL A 123 7.47 -2.03 1.23
N ALA A 124 6.17 -2.31 1.33
CA ALA A 124 5.29 -2.34 0.15
C ALA A 124 5.12 -0.94 -0.48
N PRO A 125 5.49 -0.73 -1.75
CA PRO A 125 5.17 0.50 -2.47
C PRO A 125 3.67 0.54 -2.78
N CYS A 126 3.09 1.74 -2.74
CA CYS A 126 1.71 1.93 -3.15
C CYS A 126 1.66 2.32 -4.63
N THR A 127 1.10 1.46 -5.48
CA THR A 127 1.05 1.68 -6.93
C THR A 127 -0.21 2.45 -7.33
N ALA A 128 -1.38 1.97 -6.89
CA ALA A 128 -2.68 2.51 -7.30
C ALA A 128 -2.91 3.96 -6.86
N MET A 129 -2.62 4.25 -5.60
CA MET A 129 -2.88 5.57 -5.02
C MET A 129 -2.01 6.65 -5.69
N VAL A 130 -0.78 6.31 -6.07
CA VAL A 130 0.15 7.25 -6.72
C VAL A 130 -0.40 7.71 -8.07
N PHE A 131 -1.06 6.83 -8.83
CA PHE A 131 -1.75 7.22 -10.07
C PHE A 131 -2.90 8.19 -9.82
N VAL A 132 -3.75 7.90 -8.83
CA VAL A 132 -4.87 8.79 -8.48
C VAL A 132 -4.36 10.16 -8.05
N TRP A 133 -3.35 10.20 -7.17
CA TRP A 133 -2.73 11.46 -6.75
C TRP A 133 -2.09 12.21 -7.91
N SER A 134 -1.40 11.50 -8.81
CA SER A 134 -0.82 12.10 -10.02
C SER A 134 -1.91 12.74 -10.89
N GLN A 135 -3.02 12.03 -11.13
CA GLN A 135 -4.15 12.59 -11.88
C GLN A 135 -4.76 13.82 -11.19
N LEU A 136 -4.95 13.79 -9.87
CA LEU A 136 -5.50 14.90 -9.10
C LEU A 136 -4.63 16.17 -9.18
N VAL A 137 -3.30 16.02 -9.22
CA VAL A 137 -2.36 17.14 -9.34
C VAL A 137 -2.00 17.51 -10.78
N LYS A 138 -2.67 16.90 -11.78
CA LYS A 138 -2.35 17.05 -13.21
C LYS A 138 -0.89 16.69 -13.53
N GLY A 139 -0.37 15.67 -12.84
CA GLY A 139 0.93 15.09 -13.10
C GLY A 139 0.98 14.37 -14.45
N ASP A 140 2.20 14.02 -14.87
CA ASP A 140 2.45 13.27 -16.09
C ASP A 140 2.17 11.77 -15.86
N PRO A 141 1.10 11.19 -16.43
CA PRO A 141 0.75 9.79 -16.22
C PRO A 141 1.83 8.83 -16.69
N ASN A 142 2.55 9.20 -17.75
CA ASN A 142 3.63 8.38 -18.30
C ASN A 142 4.82 8.34 -17.35
N TYR A 143 5.17 9.49 -16.75
CA TYR A 143 6.23 9.54 -15.75
C TYR A 143 5.86 8.75 -14.49
N THR A 144 4.61 8.88 -14.02
CA THR A 144 4.10 8.11 -12.87
C THR A 144 4.12 6.62 -13.14
N LEU A 145 3.73 6.20 -14.35
CA LEU A 145 3.79 4.82 -14.76
C LEU A 145 5.19 4.24 -14.69
N VAL A 146 6.15 4.96 -15.26
CA VAL A 146 7.56 4.58 -15.21
C VAL A 146 8.05 4.46 -13.77
N GLN A 147 7.71 5.43 -12.92
CA GLN A 147 8.08 5.43 -11.51
C GLN A 147 7.51 4.21 -10.78
N VAL A 148 6.26 3.85 -11.05
CA VAL A 148 5.60 2.67 -10.48
C VAL A 148 6.21 1.38 -11.01
N SER A 149 6.40 1.23 -12.33
CA SER A 149 7.01 0.04 -12.93
C SER A 149 8.41 -0.23 -12.41
N VAL A 150 9.25 0.79 -12.28
CA VAL A 150 10.60 0.64 -11.73
C VAL A 150 10.53 0.21 -10.26
N ASN A 151 9.58 0.76 -9.50
CA ASN A 151 9.40 0.40 -8.10
C ASN A 151 8.93 -1.06 -7.95
N ASP A 152 8.01 -1.52 -8.80
CA ASP A 152 7.52 -2.90 -8.80
C ASP A 152 8.62 -3.90 -9.21
N ILE A 153 9.47 -3.56 -10.18
CA ILE A 153 10.63 -4.38 -10.55
C ILE A 153 11.57 -4.52 -9.35
N ILE A 154 11.89 -3.41 -8.68
CA ILE A 154 12.75 -3.44 -7.49
C ILE A 154 12.08 -4.24 -6.38
N MET A 155 10.75 -4.16 -6.25
CA MET A 155 9.98 -4.89 -5.24
C MET A 155 10.17 -6.39 -5.34
N VAL A 156 10.19 -6.96 -6.55
CA VAL A 156 10.43 -8.40 -6.75
C VAL A 156 11.73 -8.86 -6.09
N PHE A 157 12.77 -8.02 -6.09
CA PHE A 157 14.09 -8.39 -5.56
C PHE A 157 14.35 -7.88 -4.14
N ALA A 158 13.88 -6.68 -3.79
CA ALA A 158 14.23 -5.99 -2.56
C ALA A 158 13.19 -6.18 -1.44
N PHE A 159 11.94 -6.51 -1.77
CA PHE A 159 10.88 -6.67 -0.77
C PHE A 159 11.22 -7.76 0.26
N ALA A 160 11.51 -8.98 -0.20
CA ALA A 160 11.78 -10.11 0.68
C ALA A 160 13.06 -9.90 1.52
N PRO A 161 14.22 -9.50 0.95
CA PRO A 161 15.44 -9.27 1.73
C PRO A 161 15.30 -8.16 2.78
N ILE A 162 14.69 -7.03 2.46
CA ILE A 162 14.53 -5.92 3.41
C ILE A 162 13.57 -6.29 4.52
N THR A 163 12.47 -6.97 4.18
CA THR A 163 11.50 -7.47 5.16
C THR A 163 12.16 -8.48 6.10
N ALA A 164 12.90 -9.45 5.58
CA ALA A 164 13.63 -10.43 6.40
C ALA A 164 14.64 -9.74 7.33
N PHE A 165 15.42 -8.81 6.80
CA PHE A 165 16.38 -8.01 7.59
C PHE A 165 15.71 -7.22 8.72
N LEU A 166 14.59 -6.54 8.45
CA LEU A 166 13.87 -5.74 9.44
C LEU A 166 13.10 -6.58 10.47
N LEU A 167 12.65 -7.77 10.09
CA LEU A 167 12.01 -8.73 11.00
C LEU A 167 13.02 -9.56 11.80
N GLY A 168 14.30 -9.55 11.42
CA GLY A 168 15.36 -10.32 12.08
C GLY A 168 15.29 -11.83 11.81
N ILE A 169 14.80 -12.22 10.62
CA ILE A 169 14.63 -13.62 10.18
C ILE A 169 15.67 -13.96 9.12
#